data_AF-A0A851RM08-F1
#
_entry.id   AF-A0A851RM08-F1
#
_cell.length_a   1.000
_cell.length_b   1.000
_cell.length_c   1.000
_cell.angle_alpha   90.00
_cell.angle_beta   90.00
_cell.angle_gamma   90.00
#
_symmetry.space_group_name_H-M   'P 1'
#
loop_
_entity.id
_entity.type
_entity.pdbx_description
1 polymer ?
#
loop_
_entity_poly.entity_id
_entity_poly.type
_entity_poly.pdbx_seq_one_letter_code
_entity_poly.pdbx_strand_id
1 'polypeptide(L)'
;QDINDWVGPPSNADGSIKPVTINEDTTCGNDWVCEHRWRQIKNMVIFRNVVDGEPFSNWWDNGSNQVAFGRGNKGFIIFNNDDWSLNVSLQTGLPAGTYCDVISGQKEGDFCTAVEVHVATDGMANFLIGNEDPFIAIHVDAKL
;
A
#
# COMPACT_ATOMS: atom_id res chain seq x y z
N GLN A 1 -30.11 2.78 -2.71
CA GLN A 1 -30.24 3.71 -3.83
C GLN A 1 -28.96 4.51 -3.83
N ASP A 2 -28.19 4.45 -4.92
CA ASP A 2 -26.92 5.17 -5.01
C ASP A 2 -27.22 6.67 -5.04
N ILE A 3 -26.59 7.43 -4.15
CA ILE A 3 -26.80 8.87 -4.00
C ILE A 3 -26.15 9.61 -5.20
N ASN A 4 -25.25 8.95 -5.92
CA ASN A 4 -24.44 9.54 -6.99
C ASN A 4 -24.93 9.26 -8.42
N ASP A 5 -26.08 8.60 -8.61
CA ASP A 5 -26.62 8.25 -9.95
C ASP A 5 -26.84 9.47 -10.89
N TRP A 6 -26.80 10.70 -10.36
CA TRP A 6 -27.06 11.94 -11.10
C TRP A 6 -25.93 12.97 -10.98
N VAL A 7 -24.80 12.63 -10.37
CA VAL A 7 -23.68 13.57 -10.15
C VAL A 7 -22.67 13.42 -11.29
N GLY A 8 -22.66 14.41 -12.19
CA GLY A 8 -21.65 14.53 -13.25
C GLY A 8 -20.26 14.93 -12.69
N PRO A 9 -19.22 15.01 -13.54
CA PRO A 9 -17.91 15.49 -13.11
C PRO A 9 -18.02 16.91 -12.52
N PRO A 10 -17.07 17.31 -11.64
CA PRO A 10 -17.04 18.66 -11.09
C PRO A 10 -17.23 19.72 -12.18
N SER A 11 -18.26 20.56 -12.04
CA SER A 11 -18.67 21.52 -13.07
C SER A 11 -18.79 22.94 -12.52
N ASN A 12 -18.59 23.92 -13.40
CA ASN A 12 -18.89 25.32 -13.14
C ASN A 12 -20.40 25.58 -13.19
N ALA A 13 -20.83 26.77 -12.76
CA ALA A 13 -22.24 27.15 -12.77
C ALA A 13 -22.86 27.23 -14.20
N ASP A 14 -22.02 27.36 -15.23
CA ASP A 14 -22.43 27.37 -16.63
C ASP A 14 -22.52 25.96 -17.26
N GLY A 15 -22.27 24.90 -16.47
CA GLY A 15 -22.30 23.52 -16.92
C GLY A 15 -21.01 23.05 -17.62
N SER A 16 -19.98 23.90 -17.75
CA SER A 16 -18.67 23.47 -18.23
C SER A 16 -17.93 22.64 -17.16
N ILE A 17 -17.11 21.70 -17.61
CA ILE A 17 -16.33 20.82 -16.71
C ILE A 17 -15.17 21.63 -16.10
N LYS A 18 -14.97 21.54 -14.79
CA LYS A 18 -13.84 22.17 -14.11
C LYS A 18 -12.53 21.51 -14.55
N PRO A 19 -11.45 22.28 -14.81
CA PRO A 19 -10.15 21.69 -15.11
C PRO A 19 -9.63 20.89 -13.91
N VAL A 20 -8.90 19.81 -14.18
CA VAL A 20 -8.17 19.07 -13.16
C VAL A 20 -6.93 19.87 -12.76
N THR A 21 -6.87 20.33 -11.53
CA THR A 21 -5.66 20.96 -10.97
C THR A 21 -4.88 19.91 -10.21
N ILE A 22 -3.57 19.81 -10.43
CA ILE A 22 -2.68 18.92 -9.69
C ILE A 22 -1.91 19.77 -8.67
N ASN A 23 -2.05 19.45 -7.40
CA ASN A 23 -1.35 20.11 -6.30
C ASN A 23 0.10 19.60 -6.19
N GLU A 24 0.96 20.29 -5.43
CA GLU A 24 2.36 19.89 -5.24
C GLU A 24 2.50 18.52 -4.54
N ASP A 25 1.55 18.18 -3.65
CA ASP A 25 1.46 16.88 -2.99
C ASP A 25 0.87 15.77 -3.89
N THR A 26 0.69 16.07 -5.18
CA THR A 26 0.12 15.21 -6.23
C THR A 26 -1.37 14.92 -6.12
N THR A 27 -2.07 15.47 -5.11
CA THR A 27 -3.53 15.38 -5.02
C THR A 27 -4.20 16.27 -6.07
N CYS A 28 -5.51 16.08 -6.28
CA CYS A 28 -6.26 16.91 -7.20
C CYS A 28 -7.07 17.99 -6.48
N GLY A 29 -7.14 19.17 -7.09
CA GLY A 29 -8.03 20.26 -6.69
C GLY A 29 -9.34 20.26 -7.49
N ASN A 30 -10.16 21.30 -7.29
CA ASN A 30 -11.44 21.50 -8.01
C ASN A 30 -12.43 20.33 -7.84
N ASP A 31 -12.52 19.78 -6.63
CA ASP A 31 -13.42 18.67 -6.26
C ASP A 31 -13.13 17.33 -6.98
N TRP A 32 -12.03 17.22 -7.70
CA TRP A 32 -11.57 15.96 -8.26
C TRP A 32 -10.91 15.10 -7.19
N VAL A 33 -11.39 13.86 -7.01
CA VAL A 33 -10.93 12.95 -5.94
C VAL A 33 -9.54 12.37 -6.23
N CYS A 34 -9.31 11.91 -7.45
CA CYS A 34 -8.03 11.38 -7.93
C CYS A 34 -7.43 10.26 -7.07
N GLU A 35 -8.22 9.25 -6.74
CA GLU A 35 -7.81 8.07 -5.98
C GLU A 35 -6.58 7.39 -6.59
N HIS A 36 -6.47 7.37 -7.92
CA HIS A 36 -5.31 6.83 -8.65
C HIS A 36 -3.98 7.55 -8.36
N ARG A 37 -4.01 8.72 -7.69
CA ARG A 37 -2.83 9.49 -7.27
C ARG A 37 -2.53 9.32 -5.80
N TRP A 38 -3.46 8.80 -5.00
CA TRP A 38 -3.22 8.53 -3.59
C TRP A 38 -2.07 7.54 -3.47
N ARG A 39 -1.09 7.87 -2.63
CA ARG A 39 0.16 7.11 -2.50
C ARG A 39 -0.10 5.62 -2.31
N GLN A 40 -1.02 5.28 -1.41
CA GLN A 40 -1.40 3.90 -1.09
C GLN A 40 -1.90 3.14 -2.33
N ILE A 41 -2.72 3.78 -3.18
CA ILE A 41 -3.27 3.16 -4.39
C ILE A 41 -2.22 3.09 -5.48
N LYS A 42 -1.54 4.20 -5.78
CA LYS A 42 -0.49 4.27 -6.78
C LYS A 42 0.63 3.26 -6.50
N ASN A 43 1.08 3.17 -5.26
CA ASN A 43 2.15 2.25 -4.87
C ASN A 43 1.68 0.79 -4.91
N MET A 44 0.40 0.50 -4.65
CA MET A 44 -0.14 -0.85 -4.85
C MET A 44 -0.30 -1.22 -6.32
N VAL A 45 -0.51 -0.25 -7.23
CA VAL A 45 -0.38 -0.48 -8.68
C VAL A 45 1.05 -0.83 -9.05
N ILE A 46 2.04 -0.15 -8.48
CA ILE A 46 3.47 -0.49 -8.68
C ILE A 46 3.77 -1.87 -8.11
N PHE A 47 3.33 -2.17 -6.88
CA PHE A 47 3.47 -3.49 -6.25
C PHE A 47 2.94 -4.59 -7.18
N ARG A 48 1.73 -4.42 -7.74
CA ARG A 48 1.11 -5.37 -8.68
C ARG A 48 2.02 -5.65 -9.88
N ASN A 49 2.68 -4.63 -10.42
CA ASN A 49 3.60 -4.76 -11.56
C ASN A 49 4.90 -5.46 -11.15
N VAL A 50 5.45 -5.13 -9.99
CA VAL A 50 6.70 -5.74 -9.47
C VAL A 50 6.51 -7.25 -9.24
N VAL A 51 5.38 -7.64 -8.68
CA VAL A 51 5.08 -9.04 -8.35
C VAL A 51 4.38 -9.81 -9.48
N ASP A 52 4.36 -9.25 -10.70
CA ASP A 52 3.69 -9.91 -11.81
C ASP A 52 4.31 -11.28 -12.12
N GLY A 53 3.45 -12.24 -12.47
CA GLY A 53 3.81 -13.65 -12.70
C GLY A 53 4.14 -14.48 -11.45
N GLU A 54 4.36 -13.86 -10.27
CA GLU A 54 4.69 -14.62 -9.06
C GLU A 54 3.47 -15.35 -8.47
N PRO A 55 3.61 -16.58 -7.96
CA PRO A 55 2.50 -17.30 -7.35
C PRO A 55 2.09 -16.65 -6.03
N PHE A 56 0.85 -16.87 -5.62
CA PHE A 56 0.44 -16.63 -4.24
C PHE A 56 1.18 -17.59 -3.30
N SER A 57 1.75 -17.08 -2.22
CA SER A 57 2.58 -17.83 -1.28
C SER A 57 2.43 -17.30 0.15
N ASN A 58 2.99 -18.02 1.14
CA ASN A 58 3.15 -17.54 2.52
C ASN A 58 1.88 -16.95 3.15
N TRP A 59 0.72 -17.59 2.90
CA TRP A 59 -0.52 -17.22 3.57
C TRP A 59 -0.38 -17.39 5.08
N TRP A 60 -0.88 -16.41 5.82
CA TRP A 60 -1.03 -16.45 7.25
C TRP A 60 -2.31 -15.71 7.65
N ASP A 61 -2.99 -16.21 8.68
CA ASP A 61 -4.11 -15.55 9.32
C ASP A 61 -4.11 -15.84 10.82
N ASN A 62 -4.75 -14.97 11.60
CA ASN A 62 -4.94 -15.16 13.04
C ASN A 62 -6.27 -15.85 13.41
N GLY A 63 -7.04 -16.34 12.43
CA GLY A 63 -8.41 -16.84 12.61
C GLY A 63 -9.49 -15.76 12.79
N SER A 64 -9.13 -14.47 12.67
CA SER A 64 -10.02 -13.30 12.73
C SER A 64 -9.77 -12.41 11.50
N ASN A 65 -9.36 -11.15 11.66
CA ASN A 65 -9.21 -10.17 10.57
C ASN A 65 -7.76 -9.67 10.41
N GLN A 66 -6.78 -10.41 10.93
CA GLN A 66 -5.37 -10.20 10.58
C GLN A 66 -4.94 -11.27 9.58
N VAL A 67 -4.45 -10.82 8.42
CA VAL A 67 -4.07 -11.71 7.32
C VAL A 67 -2.80 -11.20 6.65
N ALA A 68 -1.99 -12.10 6.13
CA ALA A 68 -0.80 -11.76 5.36
C ALA A 68 -0.58 -12.77 4.23
N PHE A 69 0.06 -12.32 3.15
CA PHE A 69 0.50 -13.22 2.10
C PHE A 69 1.66 -12.64 1.29
N GLY A 70 2.39 -13.55 0.66
CA GLY A 70 3.46 -13.28 -0.28
C GLY A 70 3.03 -13.44 -1.74
N ARG A 71 3.85 -12.88 -2.61
CA ARG A 71 3.85 -13.12 -4.05
C ARG A 71 5.24 -13.58 -4.45
N GLY A 72 5.42 -14.91 -4.46
CA GLY A 72 6.70 -15.56 -4.71
C GLY A 72 7.77 -15.03 -3.77
N ASN A 73 8.85 -14.51 -4.34
CA ASN A 73 9.96 -13.87 -3.62
C ASN A 73 10.07 -12.36 -3.94
N LYS A 74 9.01 -11.74 -4.49
CA LYS A 74 9.05 -10.34 -4.95
C LYS A 74 8.23 -9.37 -4.12
N GLY A 75 7.19 -9.81 -3.42
CA GLY A 75 6.42 -8.94 -2.55
C GLY A 75 5.73 -9.68 -1.41
N PHE A 76 5.43 -8.93 -0.35
CA PHE A 76 4.70 -9.40 0.82
C PHE A 76 3.79 -8.27 1.32
N ILE A 77 2.59 -8.64 1.76
CA ILE A 77 1.59 -7.70 2.29
C ILE A 77 0.92 -8.29 3.51
N ILE A 78 0.62 -7.43 4.49
CA ILE A 78 -0.02 -7.80 5.75
C ILE A 78 -1.07 -6.76 6.13
N PHE A 79 -2.19 -7.24 6.64
CA PHE A 79 -3.36 -6.46 7.02
C PHE A 79 -3.73 -6.74 8.47
N ASN A 80 -4.18 -5.71 9.15
CA ASN A 80 -4.79 -5.73 10.46
C ASN A 80 -6.12 -4.99 10.43
N ASN A 81 -7.20 -5.74 10.28
CA ASN A 81 -8.56 -5.20 10.36
C ASN A 81 -9.29 -5.69 11.63
N ASP A 82 -8.52 -6.09 12.64
CA ASP A 82 -9.02 -6.32 14.01
C ASP A 82 -8.90 -5.03 14.83
N ASP A 83 -9.64 -4.95 15.94
CA ASP A 83 -9.66 -3.76 16.82
C ASP A 83 -8.45 -3.68 17.78
N TRP A 84 -7.41 -4.51 17.57
CA TRP A 84 -6.20 -4.55 18.39
C TRP A 84 -4.94 -4.57 17.53
N SER A 85 -3.81 -4.20 18.14
CA SER A 85 -2.53 -4.14 17.43
C SER A 85 -2.01 -5.52 17.02
N LEU A 86 -1.35 -5.56 15.86
CA LEU A 86 -0.65 -6.73 15.37
C LEU A 86 0.84 -6.59 15.68
N ASN A 87 1.43 -7.62 16.28
CA ASN A 87 2.89 -7.73 16.46
C ASN A 87 3.30 -9.19 16.25
N VAL A 88 3.74 -9.53 15.03
CA VAL A 88 4.06 -10.91 14.67
C VAL A 88 5.23 -10.97 13.69
N SER A 89 6.06 -12.01 13.84
CA SER A 89 7.12 -12.35 12.89
C SER A 89 6.63 -13.39 11.90
N LEU A 90 6.66 -13.07 10.60
CA LEU A 90 6.13 -13.91 9.53
C LEU A 90 7.18 -14.21 8.46
N GLN A 91 7.03 -15.37 7.81
CA GLN A 91 7.84 -15.76 6.67
C GLN A 91 7.38 -14.97 5.43
N THR A 92 8.23 -14.08 4.93
CA THR A 92 7.89 -13.23 3.79
C THR A 92 8.18 -13.91 2.45
N GLY A 93 9.18 -14.79 2.41
CA GLY A 93 9.76 -15.33 1.17
C GLY A 93 10.66 -14.34 0.43
N LEU A 94 10.84 -13.12 0.96
CA LEU A 94 11.69 -12.10 0.37
C LEU A 94 13.17 -12.33 0.70
N PRO A 95 14.09 -11.90 -0.16
CA PRO A 95 15.51 -11.84 0.17
C PRO A 95 15.78 -10.95 1.38
N ALA A 96 16.80 -11.30 2.17
CA ALA A 96 17.21 -10.50 3.32
C ALA A 96 17.54 -9.04 2.94
N GLY A 97 17.20 -8.10 3.82
CA GLY A 97 17.47 -6.68 3.63
C GLY A 97 16.43 -5.78 4.29
N THR A 98 16.61 -4.48 4.12
CA THR A 98 15.66 -3.46 4.60
C THR A 98 14.75 -3.05 3.46
N TYR A 99 13.45 -3.02 3.71
CA TYR A 99 12.41 -2.66 2.74
C TYR A 99 11.61 -1.49 3.26
N CYS A 100 11.27 -0.55 2.38
CA CYS A 100 10.37 0.54 2.71
C CYS A 100 8.91 0.08 2.60
N ASP A 101 8.11 0.37 3.61
CA ASP A 101 6.66 0.24 3.49
C ASP A 101 6.11 1.27 2.51
N VAL A 102 5.49 0.77 1.44
CA VAL A 102 4.96 1.61 0.36
C VAL A 102 3.57 2.16 0.66
N ILE A 103 2.98 1.84 1.81
CA ILE A 103 1.68 2.34 2.26
C ILE A 103 1.88 3.61 3.11
N SER A 104 2.60 3.50 4.22
CA SER A 104 2.93 4.64 5.09
C SER A 104 3.92 5.62 4.43
N GLY A 105 4.73 5.16 3.46
CA GLY A 105 5.71 5.99 2.78
C GLY A 105 6.12 5.45 1.41
N GLN A 106 7.39 5.70 1.05
CA GLN A 106 8.03 5.21 -0.16
C GLN A 106 9.56 5.18 -0.01
N LYS A 107 10.23 4.54 -0.96
CA LYS A 107 11.69 4.61 -1.11
C LYS A 107 12.07 5.89 -1.87
N GLU A 108 12.97 6.69 -1.31
CA GLU A 108 13.57 7.86 -1.96
C GLU A 108 15.09 7.74 -1.95
N GLY A 109 15.68 7.38 -3.08
CA GLY A 109 17.12 7.09 -3.14
C GLY A 109 17.46 5.90 -2.23
N ASP A 110 18.26 6.15 -1.20
CA ASP A 110 18.78 5.13 -0.28
C ASP A 110 18.12 5.17 1.12
N PHE A 111 16.96 5.83 1.26
CA PHE A 111 16.21 5.86 2.52
C PHE A 111 14.70 5.68 2.32
N CYS A 112 14.03 5.25 3.39
CA CYS A 112 12.57 5.14 3.45
C CYS A 112 11.99 6.40 4.10
N THR A 113 10.90 6.94 3.54
CA THR A 113 10.25 8.14 4.10
C THR A 113 9.41 7.84 5.35
N ALA A 114 9.17 6.56 5.67
CA ALA A 114 8.32 6.11 6.76
C ALA A 114 8.84 4.77 7.35
N VAL A 115 7.98 3.77 7.51
CA VAL A 115 8.32 2.50 8.17
C VAL A 115 9.32 1.69 7.34
N GLU A 116 10.33 1.16 8.03
CA GLU A 116 11.28 0.18 7.50
C GLU A 116 10.94 -1.22 8.02
N VAL A 117 10.97 -2.21 7.13
CA VAL A 117 10.81 -3.62 7.47
C VAL A 117 12.13 -4.33 7.21
N HIS A 118 12.69 -4.94 8.26
CA HIS A 118 13.91 -5.73 8.16
C HIS A 118 13.55 -7.20 7.95
N VAL A 119 13.94 -7.72 6.78
CA VAL A 119 13.84 -9.15 6.44
C VAL A 119 15.17 -9.81 6.78
N ALA A 120 15.12 -10.80 7.67
CA ALA A 120 16.27 -11.58 8.10
C ALA A 120 16.75 -12.57 7.02
N THR A 121 17.91 -13.21 7.25
CA THR A 121 18.53 -14.13 6.29
C THR A 121 17.70 -15.37 5.98
N ASP A 122 16.77 -15.72 6.86
CA ASP A 122 15.82 -16.82 6.71
C ASP A 122 14.48 -16.38 6.09
N GLY A 123 14.35 -15.12 5.65
CA GLY A 123 13.15 -14.56 5.04
C GLY A 123 12.07 -14.12 6.04
N MET A 124 12.34 -14.23 7.35
CA MET A 124 11.41 -13.76 8.38
C MET A 124 11.50 -12.25 8.57
N ALA A 125 10.37 -11.59 8.83
CA ALA A 125 10.32 -10.18 9.22
C ALA A 125 9.29 -9.97 10.32
N ASN A 126 9.57 -9.03 11.24
CA ASN A 126 8.61 -8.62 12.27
C ASN A 126 7.75 -7.45 11.78
N PHE A 127 6.45 -7.59 11.92
CA PHE A 127 5.48 -6.55 11.58
C PHE A 127 4.80 -6.06 12.85
N LEU A 128 4.82 -4.74 13.04
CA LEU A 128 4.09 -4.06 14.10
C LEU A 128 3.11 -3.09 13.45
N ILE A 129 1.82 -3.40 13.51
CA ILE A 129 0.75 -2.56 12.95
C ILE A 129 -0.14 -2.07 14.10
N GLY A 130 -0.15 -0.75 14.29
CA GLY A 130 -1.07 -0.06 15.19
C GLY A 130 -2.40 0.27 14.51
N ASN A 131 -3.01 1.38 14.92
CA ASN A 131 -4.35 1.77 14.44
C ASN A 131 -4.35 2.86 13.34
N GLU A 132 -3.20 3.44 12.97
CA GLU A 132 -3.17 4.55 11.99
C GLU A 132 -3.20 4.04 10.53
N ASP A 133 -2.27 3.16 10.16
CA ASP A 133 -2.25 2.49 8.85
C ASP A 133 -2.49 0.98 9.05
N PRO A 134 -3.66 0.43 8.70
CA PRO A 134 -4.03 -0.94 9.05
C PRO A 134 -3.33 -2.00 8.19
N PHE A 135 -2.36 -1.65 7.34
CA PHE A 135 -1.65 -2.61 6.51
C PHE A 135 -0.27 -2.09 6.06
N ILE A 136 0.65 -3.03 5.81
CA ILE A 136 2.02 -2.78 5.34
C ILE A 136 2.24 -3.59 4.06
N ALA A 137 2.89 -2.99 3.08
CA ALA A 137 3.28 -3.68 1.84
C ALA A 137 4.74 -3.40 1.50
N ILE A 138 5.48 -4.46 1.19
CA ILE A 138 6.90 -4.39 0.80
C ILE A 138 7.16 -5.23 -0.44
N HIS A 139 8.08 -4.77 -1.29
CA HIS A 139 8.46 -5.47 -2.52
C HIS A 139 9.92 -5.20 -2.89
N VAL A 140 10.49 -6.02 -3.79
CA VAL A 140 11.92 -5.98 -4.15
C VAL A 140 12.41 -4.61 -4.65
N ASP A 141 11.60 -3.86 -5.40
CA ASP A 141 11.99 -2.51 -5.84
C ASP A 141 11.97 -1.45 -4.71
N ALA A 142 11.33 -1.75 -3.58
CA ALA A 142 11.33 -0.93 -2.37
C ALA A 142 12.40 -1.35 -1.36
N LYS A 143 13.27 -2.31 -1.72
CA LYS A 143 14.43 -2.70 -0.93
C LYS A 143 15.52 -1.63 -1.01
N LEU A 144 16.14 -1.27 0.11
CA LEU A 144 17.35 -0.44 0.17
C LEU A 144 18.58 -1.19 -0.34
#